data_AF-A0ABD3BGY2-F1
#
_entry.id   AF-A0ABD3BGY2-F1
#
_cell.length_a   1.000
_cell.length_b   1.000
_cell.length_c   1.000
_cell.angle_alpha   90.00
_cell.angle_beta   90.00
_cell.angle_gamma   90.00
#
_symmetry.space_group_name_H-M   'P 1'
#
loop_
_entity.id
_entity.type
_entity.pdbx_description
1 polymer ?
#
loop_
_entity_poly.entity_id
_entity_poly.type
_entity_poly.pdbx_seq_one_letter_code
_entity_poly.pdbx_strand_id
1 'polypeptide(L)'
;METILIESLVNQFNSNNWFIEDEHNTYAIMAARYVLVSHIDIKLTYKEVSERVKYLKRRYNFFKRIVETPGVIWDREQRTVHATKEQWSIFASEYDDLAEAYEVGEEPLFDKGMGIIFQSVSN
;
A
#
# COMPACT_ATOMS: atom_id res chain seq x y z
N MET A 1 -8.46 6.83 7.66
CA MET A 1 -8.26 5.45 8.16
C MET A 1 -6.98 4.85 7.60
N GLU A 2 -6.79 4.79 6.28
CA GLU A 2 -5.61 4.17 5.65
C GLU A 2 -4.29 4.86 6.00
N THR A 3 -4.26 6.20 6.04
CA THR A 3 -3.09 6.97 6.49
C THR A 3 -2.63 6.55 7.89
N ILE A 4 -3.55 6.47 8.85
CA ILE A 4 -3.26 6.08 10.24
C ILE A 4 -2.75 4.64 10.31
N LEU A 5 -3.33 3.73 9.52
CA LEU A 5 -2.86 2.34 9.42
C LEU A 5 -1.42 2.30 8.91
N ILE A 6 -1.11 3.00 7.81
CA ILE A 6 0.22 3.05 7.21
C ILE A 6 1.24 3.68 8.16
N GLU A 7 0.93 4.82 8.77
CA GLU A 7 1.79 5.48 9.76
C GLU A 7 2.07 4.56 10.96
N SER A 8 1.06 3.85 11.44
CA SER A 8 1.22 2.87 12.52
C SER A 8 2.16 1.73 12.12
N LEU A 9 2.02 1.21 10.89
CA LEU A 9 2.89 0.15 10.37
C LEU A 9 4.32 0.64 10.16
N VAL A 10 4.53 1.87 9.66
CA VAL A 10 5.86 2.50 9.55
C VAL A 10 6.52 2.63 10.92
N ASN A 11 5.77 3.08 11.93
CA ASN A 11 6.29 3.22 13.30
C ASN A 11 6.68 1.86 13.90
N GLN A 12 5.88 0.81 13.66
CA GLN A 12 6.23 -0.54 14.11
C GLN A 12 7.46 -1.08 13.38
N PHE A 13 7.56 -0.86 12.06
CA PHE A 13 8.72 -1.24 11.26
C PHE A 13 10.01 -0.59 11.80
N ASN A 14 9.98 0.73 12.04
CA ASN A 14 11.12 1.49 12.58
C ASN A 14 11.50 1.10 14.01
N SER A 15 10.58 0.48 14.77
CA SER A 15 10.79 0.04 16.16
C SER A 15 11.32 -1.41 16.27
N ASN A 16 11.90 -1.96 15.20
CA ASN A 16 12.45 -3.32 15.10
C ASN A 16 11.42 -4.48 15.17
N ASN A 17 10.13 -4.24 14.92
CA ASN A 17 9.14 -5.31 14.73
C ASN A 17 9.07 -5.71 13.25
N TRP A 18 10.09 -6.42 12.76
CA TRP A 18 10.29 -6.79 11.37
C TRP A 18 9.02 -7.30 10.68
N PHE A 19 8.70 -6.71 9.53
CA PHE A 19 7.77 -7.30 8.59
C PHE A 19 8.62 -8.31 7.80
N ILE A 20 8.56 -9.60 8.15
CA ILE A 20 9.21 -10.65 7.34
C ILE A 20 8.13 -11.27 6.47
N GLU A 21 8.46 -11.41 5.20
CA GLU A 21 7.56 -11.62 4.07
C GLU A 21 6.60 -12.82 4.20
N ASP A 22 6.93 -13.80 5.06
CA ASP A 22 6.21 -15.08 5.18
C ASP A 22 5.55 -15.38 6.54
N GLU A 23 5.77 -14.58 7.58
CA GLU A 23 5.14 -14.83 8.89
C GLU A 23 4.42 -13.59 9.34
N HIS A 24 3.18 -13.43 8.85
CA HIS A 24 2.13 -12.55 9.38
C HIS A 24 2.55 -11.89 10.70
N ASN A 25 3.14 -10.70 10.62
CA ASN A 25 3.62 -9.99 11.80
C ASN A 25 2.41 -9.56 12.62
N THR A 26 1.96 -10.51 13.41
CA THR A 26 0.74 -10.45 14.20
C THR A 26 0.86 -9.31 15.20
N TYR A 27 2.07 -9.04 15.69
CA TYR A 27 2.38 -7.91 16.56
C TYR A 27 2.21 -6.56 15.86
N ALA A 28 2.74 -6.36 14.64
CA ALA A 28 2.55 -5.11 13.91
C ALA A 28 1.07 -4.88 13.54
N ILE A 29 0.36 -5.93 13.13
CA ILE A 29 -1.08 -5.86 12.83
C ILE A 29 -1.89 -5.58 14.11
N MET A 30 -1.56 -6.22 15.23
CA MET A 30 -2.22 -5.98 16.53
C MET A 30 -1.94 -4.57 17.07
N ALA A 31 -0.72 -4.07 16.94
CA ALA A 31 -0.33 -2.73 17.34
C ALA A 31 -1.03 -1.67 16.47
N ALA A 32 -1.03 -1.84 15.14
CA ALA A 32 -1.76 -0.96 14.23
C ALA A 32 -3.28 -1.01 14.51
N ARG A 33 -3.83 -2.19 14.80
CA ARG A 33 -5.22 -2.33 15.24
C ARG A 33 -5.50 -1.56 16.53
N TYR A 34 -4.63 -1.65 17.53
CA TYR A 34 -4.78 -0.92 18.79
C TYR A 34 -4.80 0.61 18.56
N VAL A 35 -3.90 1.12 17.71
CA VAL A 35 -3.87 2.53 17.34
C VAL A 35 -5.16 2.93 16.60
N LEU A 36 -5.61 2.13 15.63
CA LEU A 36 -6.84 2.40 14.89
C LEU A 36 -8.09 2.41 15.79
N VAL A 37 -8.23 1.43 16.68
CA VAL A 37 -9.37 1.33 17.61
C VAL A 37 -9.34 2.44 18.66
N SER A 38 -8.17 2.95 19.04
CA SER A 38 -8.05 4.07 19.99
C SER A 38 -8.28 5.43 19.36
N HIS A 39 -7.98 5.59 18.06
CA HIS A 39 -8.16 6.86 17.33
C HIS A 39 -9.51 6.95 16.61
N ILE A 40 -10.14 5.82 16.34
CA ILE A 40 -11.38 5.71 15.58
C ILE A 40 -12.31 4.82 16.41
N ASP A 41 -13.51 5.31 16.72
CA ASP A 41 -14.53 4.58 17.52
C ASP A 41 -15.16 3.41 16.74
N ILE A 42 -14.32 2.64 16.03
CA ILE A 42 -14.67 1.50 15.20
C ILE A 42 -13.93 0.29 15.75
N LYS A 43 -14.70 -0.71 16.18
CA LYS A 43 -14.19 -2.01 16.60
C LYS A 43 -13.76 -2.81 15.36
N LEU A 44 -12.50 -2.68 14.97
CA LEU A 44 -11.90 -3.54 13.94
C LEU A 44 -11.43 -4.86 14.56
N THR A 45 -11.56 -5.95 13.82
CA THR A 45 -11.00 -7.28 14.14
C THR A 45 -9.59 -7.42 13.57
N TYR A 46 -8.83 -8.41 14.07
CA TYR A 46 -7.53 -8.74 13.48
C TYR A 46 -7.64 -9.08 11.98
N LYS A 47 -8.67 -9.85 11.60
CA LYS A 47 -8.91 -10.27 10.22
C LYS A 47 -9.12 -9.07 9.31
N GLU A 48 -9.94 -8.11 9.71
CA GLU A 48 -10.23 -6.90 8.93
C GLU A 48 -9.02 -5.98 8.76
N VAL A 49 -8.11 -5.92 9.74
CA VAL A 49 -6.85 -5.18 9.60
C VAL A 49 -5.87 -5.95 8.71
N SER A 50 -5.79 -7.27 8.86
CA SER A 50 -4.96 -8.14 8.02
C SER A 50 -5.36 -8.06 6.54
N GLU A 51 -6.65 -8.10 6.23
CA GLU A 51 -7.17 -7.94 4.86
C GLU A 51 -6.80 -6.58 4.27
N ARG A 52 -6.88 -5.50 5.06
CA ARG A 52 -6.44 -4.17 4.64
C ARG A 52 -4.93 -4.12 4.37
N VAL A 53 -4.11 -4.73 5.22
CA VAL A 53 -2.65 -4.82 4.99
C VAL A 53 -2.34 -5.59 3.70
N LYS A 54 -3.05 -6.71 3.45
CA LYS A 54 -2.92 -7.46 2.19
C LYS A 54 -3.30 -6.61 0.98
N TYR A 55 -4.38 -5.85 1.08
CA TYR A 55 -4.80 -4.92 0.03
C TYR A 55 -3.76 -3.82 -0.21
N LEU A 56 -3.17 -3.23 0.84
CA LEU A 56 -2.09 -2.25 0.73
C LEU A 56 -0.83 -2.84 0.06
N LYS A 57 -0.45 -4.08 0.40
CA LYS A 57 0.67 -4.77 -0.27
C LYS A 57 0.37 -4.99 -1.76
N ARG A 58 -0.87 -5.40 -2.09
CA ARG A 58 -1.32 -5.55 -3.48
C ARG A 58 -1.28 -4.22 -4.24
N ARG A 59 -1.74 -3.12 -3.64
CA ARG A 59 -1.63 -1.75 -4.19
C ARG A 59 -0.19 -1.38 -4.48
N TYR A 60 0.70 -1.57 -3.50
CA TYR A 60 2.13 -1.26 -3.63
C TYR A 60 2.78 -2.06 -4.77
N ASN A 61 2.57 -3.38 -4.81
CA ASN A 61 3.17 -4.23 -5.83
C ASN A 61 2.68 -3.85 -7.24
N PHE A 62 1.39 -3.54 -7.37
CA PHE A 62 0.84 -3.13 -8.65
C PHE A 62 1.38 -1.77 -9.09
N PHE A 63 1.41 -0.78 -8.19
CA PHE A 63 1.99 0.52 -8.49
C PHE A 63 3.46 0.41 -8.87
N LYS A 64 4.26 -0.33 -8.09
CA LYS A 64 5.68 -0.59 -8.38
C LYS A 64 5.86 -1.13 -9.80
N ARG A 65 5.04 -2.11 -10.19
CA ARG A 65 5.06 -2.70 -11.54
C ARG A 65 4.71 -1.67 -12.62
N ILE A 66 3.69 -0.84 -12.40
CA ILE A 66 3.30 0.20 -13.36
C ILE A 66 4.44 1.22 -13.56
N VAL A 67 5.01 1.75 -12.48
CA VAL A 67 6.06 2.78 -12.59
C VAL A 67 7.40 2.23 -13.10
N GLU A 68 7.63 0.91 -12.98
CA GLU A 68 8.77 0.22 -13.59
C GLU A 68 8.52 -0.13 -15.08
N THR A 69 7.29 0.03 -15.58
CA THR A 69 6.95 -0.25 -16.98
C THR A 69 7.54 0.83 -17.90
N PRO A 70 8.32 0.46 -18.94
CA PRO A 70 8.90 1.44 -19.86
C PRO A 70 7.85 2.34 -20.51
N GLY A 71 8.13 3.65 -20.54
CA GLY A 71 7.23 4.66 -21.12
C GLY A 71 6.13 5.14 -20.17
N VAL A 72 6.00 4.55 -18.98
CA VAL A 72 5.18 5.10 -17.90
C VAL A 72 5.98 6.16 -17.14
N ILE A 73 5.31 7.25 -16.75
CA ILE A 73 5.91 8.35 -15.98
C ILE A 73 5.13 8.50 -14.67
N TRP A 74 5.84 8.45 -13.55
CA TRP A 74 5.30 8.81 -12.25
C TRP A 74 5.57 10.29 -11.96
N ASP A 75 4.53 11.12 -11.97
CA ASP A 75 4.61 12.50 -11.51
C ASP A 75 4.49 12.54 -9.99
N ARG A 76 5.63 12.76 -9.31
CA ARG A 76 5.69 12.82 -7.84
C ARG A 76 5.02 14.06 -7.26
N GLU A 77 4.94 15.16 -8.02
CA GLU A 77 4.36 16.41 -7.53
C GLU A 77 2.84 16.33 -7.55
N GLN A 78 2.29 15.86 -8.68
CA GLN A 78 0.85 15.65 -8.84
C GLN A 78 0.36 14.33 -8.25
N ARG A 79 1.30 13.42 -7.94
CA ARG A 79 1.03 12.06 -7.49
C ARG A 79 0.17 11.28 -8.47
N THR A 80 0.44 11.43 -9.77
CA THR A 80 -0.31 10.79 -10.86
C THR A 80 0.59 9.95 -11.76
N VAL A 81 0.02 8.87 -12.29
CA VAL A 81 0.69 8.01 -13.28
C VAL A 81 0.26 8.43 -14.68
N HIS A 82 1.24 8.72 -15.53
CA HIS A 82 1.02 8.99 -16.95
C HIS A 82 1.46 7.77 -17.76
N ALA A 83 0.50 7.16 -18.45
CA ALA A 83 0.68 6.01 -19.32
C ALA A 83 -0.22 6.15 -20.56
N THR A 84 0.07 5.41 -21.63
CA THR A 84 -0.80 5.39 -22.83
C THR A 84 -2.08 4.61 -22.55
N LYS A 85 -3.09 4.82 -23.40
CA LYS A 85 -4.36 4.10 -23.30
C LYS A 85 -4.17 2.58 -23.45
N GLU A 86 -3.24 2.16 -24.31
CA GLU A 86 -2.88 0.76 -24.48
C GLU A 86 -2.26 0.18 -23.20
N GLN A 87 -1.39 0.93 -22.53
CA GLN A 87 -0.79 0.52 -21.26
C GLN A 87 -1.86 0.38 -20.16
N TRP A 88 -2.77 1.36 -20.03
CA TRP A 88 -3.89 1.26 -19.10
C TRP A 88 -4.79 0.06 -19.38
N SER A 89 -5.06 -0.24 -20.66
CA SER A 89 -5.83 -1.43 -21.03
C SER A 89 -5.14 -2.73 -20.62
N ILE A 90 -3.81 -2.81 -20.71
CA ILE A 90 -3.03 -3.96 -20.24
C ILE A 90 -3.13 -4.06 -18.72
N PHE A 91 -2.91 -2.96 -18.01
CA PHE A 91 -2.99 -2.93 -16.55
C PHE A 91 -4.36 -3.33 -16.02
N ALA A 92 -5.44 -2.84 -16.63
CA ALA A 92 -6.82 -3.21 -16.28
C ALA A 92 -7.10 -4.71 -16.50
N SER A 93 -6.52 -5.30 -17.55
CA SER A 93 -6.68 -6.75 -17.79
C SER A 93 -5.98 -7.63 -16.75
N GLU A 94 -4.97 -7.09 -16.07
CA GLU A 94 -4.18 -7.82 -15.07
C GLU A 94 -4.62 -7.54 -13.62
N TYR A 95 -5.09 -6.32 -13.34
CA TYR A 95 -5.46 -5.87 -11.99
C TYR A 95 -6.70 -4.96 -12.03
N ASP A 96 -7.83 -5.62 -12.27
CA ASP A 96 -9.18 -5.09 -12.48
C ASP A 96 -9.48 -3.78 -11.71
N ASP A 97 -9.66 -3.86 -10.38
CA ASP A 97 -10.10 -2.74 -9.53
C ASP A 97 -9.01 -1.68 -9.25
N LEU A 98 -7.73 -2.03 -9.41
CA LEU A 98 -6.63 -1.13 -9.09
C LEU A 98 -6.26 -0.24 -10.27
N ALA A 99 -6.31 -0.76 -11.51
CA ALA A 99 -5.93 0.00 -12.68
C ALA A 99 -6.76 1.28 -12.83
N GLU A 100 -8.09 1.16 -12.67
CA GLU A 100 -9.00 2.30 -12.72
C GLU A 100 -8.63 3.35 -11.65
N ALA A 101 -8.35 2.91 -10.42
CA ALA A 101 -8.00 3.81 -9.31
C ALA A 101 -6.76 4.67 -9.59
N TYR A 102 -5.76 4.12 -10.30
CA TYR A 102 -4.54 4.85 -10.65
C TYR A 102 -4.64 5.63 -11.97
N GLU A 103 -5.55 5.24 -12.86
CA GLU A 103 -5.82 5.98 -14.11
C GLU A 103 -6.53 7.31 -13.82
N VAL A 104 -7.48 7.30 -12.86
CA VAL A 104 -8.33 8.46 -12.55
C VAL A 104 -7.91 9.23 -11.29
N GLY A 105 -7.02 8.66 -10.49
CA GLY A 105 -6.74 9.10 -9.13
C GLY A 105 -5.29 9.43 -8.84
N GLU A 106 -5.07 10.11 -7.72
CA GLU A 106 -3.75 10.28 -7.13
C GLU A 106 -3.34 9.01 -6.34
N GLU A 107 -2.04 8.73 -6.25
CA GLU A 107 -1.49 7.77 -5.28
C GLU A 107 -0.82 8.53 -4.11
N PRO A 108 -1.58 8.86 -3.05
CA PRO A 108 -1.09 9.74 -2.00
C PRO A 108 0.01 9.14 -1.10
N LEU A 109 0.24 7.82 -1.12
CA LEU A 109 0.93 7.13 -0.01
C LEU A 109 2.06 6.16 -0.43
N PHE A 110 2.39 6.07 -1.72
CA PHE A 110 3.44 5.17 -2.21
C PHE A 110 4.83 5.53 -1.68
N ASP A 111 5.27 6.75 -1.91
CA ASP A 111 6.67 7.18 -1.74
C ASP A 111 7.13 7.22 -0.28
N LYS A 112 6.22 7.50 0.65
CA LYS A 112 6.56 7.80 2.06
C LYS A 112 6.12 6.73 3.05
N GLY A 113 5.12 5.92 2.70
CA GLY A 113 4.54 4.95 3.62
C GLY A 113 4.72 3.52 3.10
N MET A 114 4.07 3.22 1.97
CA MET A 114 4.09 1.88 1.40
C MET A 114 5.50 1.46 0.96
N GLY A 115 6.29 2.37 0.38
CA GLY A 115 7.69 2.10 0.04
C GLY A 115 8.55 1.74 1.25
N ILE A 116 8.38 2.42 2.38
CA ILE A 116 9.13 2.11 3.61
C ILE A 116 8.79 0.71 4.12
N ILE A 117 7.51 0.32 4.09
CA ILE A 117 7.06 -0.96 4.66
C ILE A 117 7.30 -2.13 3.70
N PHE A 118 7.11 -1.95 2.39
CA PHE A 118 7.08 -3.08 1.46
C PHE A 118 8.32 -3.18 0.57
N GLN A 119 9.07 -2.09 0.33
CA GLN A 119 10.34 -2.19 -0.39
C GLN A 119 11.45 -2.78 0.47
N SER A 120 11.44 -2.46 1.77
CA SER A 120 12.46 -2.87 2.74
C SER A 120 12.41 -4.36 3.10
N VAL A 121 11.29 -5.03 2.81
CA VAL A 121 11.05 -6.44 3.16
C VAL A 121 11.40 -7.38 2.02
N SER A 122 11.38 -6.89 0.78
CA SER A 122 11.62 -7.70 -0.42
C SER A 122 13.07 -7.66 -0.92
N ASN A 123 14.04 -7.26 -0.06
CA ASN A 123 15.49 -7.25 -0.31
C ASN A 123 16.19 -8.29 0.57
#